data_AF-A0AAX4IR24-F1
#
_entry.id   AF-A0AAX4IR24-F1
#
_cell.length_a   1.000
_cell.length_b   1.000
_cell.length_c   1.000
_cell.angle_alpha   90.00
_cell.angle_beta   90.00
_cell.angle_gamma   90.00
#
_symmetry.space_group_name_H-M   'P 1'
#
loop_
_entity.id
_entity.type
_entity.pdbx_description
1 polymer ?
#
loop_
_entity_poly.entity_id
_entity_poly.type
_entity_poly.pdbx_seq_one_letter_code
_entity_poly.pdbx_strand_id
1 'polypeptide(L)'
;MLFSHFCLASFAIMINLVNGLLIPSSTTTPSLHDLRSRGSPDSLAPMERQPVQCHSESDFPGHADVNYGMQWEAVDAFCKTKHLATTLSTLHDPADGRFPITYRHRMRWRDWPHRINYDFFVEWVWGCRTTSHFQSVGLPLGKGGVTCHTIMRDNFLKCNNGGVGGNTQVGCLLFTFTGANGSKCILTEEEMKLRDIYDKKHGIKRPDTKCGM
;
A
#
# COMPACT_ATOMS: atom_id res chain seq x y z
N MET A 1 -53.88 32.07 55.66
CA MET A 1 -54.72 32.10 54.44
C MET A 1 -53.76 31.98 53.27
N LEU A 2 -53.70 30.96 52.42
CA LEU A 2 -54.51 29.77 52.16
C LEU A 2 -53.54 28.66 51.70
N PHE A 3 -53.85 27.42 52.09
CA PHE A 3 -53.31 26.17 51.54
C PHE A 3 -53.68 25.99 50.06
N SER A 4 -52.89 25.22 49.29
CA SER A 4 -53.33 24.31 48.20
C SER A 4 -52.17 24.03 47.23
N HIS A 5 -51.87 22.84 46.72
CA HIS A 5 -52.25 21.44 46.95
C HIS A 5 -51.17 20.60 46.21
N PHE A 6 -50.88 19.42 46.76
CA PHE A 6 -50.15 18.35 46.07
C PHE A 6 -50.88 17.92 44.78
N CYS A 7 -50.13 17.53 43.75
CA CYS A 7 -50.59 16.48 42.84
C CYS A 7 -49.38 15.75 42.23
N LEU A 8 -48.94 14.71 42.94
CA LEU A 8 -48.20 13.58 42.38
C LEU A 8 -49.19 12.77 41.54
N ALA A 9 -48.97 12.67 40.23
CA ALA A 9 -49.66 11.72 39.38
C ALA A 9 -48.61 10.87 38.65
N SER A 10 -48.40 9.66 39.19
CA SER A 10 -47.83 8.53 38.48
C SER A 10 -48.68 8.23 37.25
N PHE A 11 -48.06 8.21 36.07
CA PHE A 11 -48.63 7.50 34.93
C PHE A 11 -47.70 6.36 34.52
N ALA A 12 -48.32 5.19 34.54
CA ALA A 12 -47.74 3.91 34.23
C ALA A 12 -47.34 3.78 32.76
N ILE A 13 -46.36 2.91 32.59
CA ILE A 13 -45.75 2.39 31.38
C ILE A 13 -46.81 1.93 30.36
N MET A 14 -46.67 2.36 29.10
CA MET A 14 -47.10 1.58 27.95
C MET A 14 -45.97 1.55 26.91
N ILE A 15 -45.39 0.37 26.80
CA ILE A 15 -44.39 -0.05 25.82
C ILE A 15 -45.06 -0.11 24.45
N ASN A 16 -44.59 0.66 23.49
CA ASN A 16 -44.78 0.34 22.07
C ASN A 16 -43.43 -0.10 21.51
N LEU A 17 -43.25 -1.44 21.49
CA LEU A 17 -42.19 -2.14 20.77
C LEU A 17 -42.44 -1.97 19.26
N VAL A 18 -41.74 -1.03 18.62
CA VAL A 18 -41.47 -1.12 17.20
C VAL A 18 -40.13 -1.81 17.05
N ASN A 19 -40.17 -3.12 16.82
CA ASN A 19 -39.02 -3.92 16.42
C ASN A 19 -38.58 -3.53 15.01
N GLY A 20 -37.78 -2.46 14.91
CA GLY A 20 -36.96 -2.14 13.76
C GLY A 20 -35.51 -2.41 14.11
N LEU A 21 -35.03 -3.61 13.76
CA LEU A 21 -33.65 -4.05 13.98
C LEU A 21 -32.71 -3.17 13.14
N LEU A 22 -32.21 -2.06 13.71
CA LEU A 22 -31.08 -1.34 13.14
C LEU A 22 -29.82 -2.17 13.42
N ILE A 23 -29.51 -3.03 12.47
CA ILE A 23 -28.22 -3.72 12.40
C ILE A 23 -27.14 -2.65 12.33
N PRO A 24 -26.19 -2.58 13.28
CA PRO A 24 -25.00 -1.78 13.08
C PRO A 24 -24.22 -2.44 11.95
N SER A 25 -24.10 -1.77 10.81
CA SER A 25 -23.19 -2.18 9.74
C SER A 25 -21.77 -2.08 10.27
N SER A 26 -21.25 -3.20 10.79
CA SER A 26 -19.83 -3.39 11.03
C SER A 26 -19.12 -3.21 9.69
N THR A 27 -18.40 -2.10 9.54
CA THR A 27 -17.48 -1.90 8.42
C THR A 27 -16.30 -2.84 8.62
N THR A 28 -16.45 -4.08 8.19
CA THR A 28 -15.36 -5.06 8.16
C THR A 28 -14.34 -4.56 7.14
N THR A 29 -13.17 -4.14 7.61
CA THR A 29 -11.99 -3.91 6.78
C THR A 29 -11.73 -5.18 5.96
N PRO A 30 -11.71 -5.12 4.61
CA PRO A 30 -11.50 -6.31 3.81
C PRO A 30 -10.13 -6.90 4.14
N SER A 31 -10.11 -8.21 4.42
CA SER A 31 -8.87 -8.93 4.70
C SER A 31 -7.96 -8.93 3.46
N LEU A 32 -6.65 -9.10 3.65
CA LEU A 32 -5.69 -9.32 2.55
C LEU A 32 -6.13 -10.50 1.64
N HIS A 33 -6.89 -11.45 2.19
CA HIS A 33 -7.48 -12.57 1.46
C HIS A 33 -8.72 -12.18 0.61
N ASP A 34 -9.49 -11.16 0.98
CA ASP A 34 -10.62 -10.66 0.17
C ASP A 34 -10.16 -9.88 -1.07
N LEU A 35 -9.07 -9.11 -0.94
CA LEU A 35 -8.38 -8.52 -2.11
C LEU A 35 -7.79 -9.61 -3.03
N ARG A 36 -7.52 -10.79 -2.49
CA ARG A 36 -6.97 -11.96 -3.22
C ARG A 36 -8.02 -12.75 -4.01
N SER A 37 -9.32 -12.54 -3.76
CA SER A 37 -10.41 -13.36 -4.33
C SER A 37 -11.24 -12.66 -5.42
N ARG A 38 -10.91 -11.42 -5.81
CA ARG A 38 -11.70 -10.67 -6.82
C ARG A 38 -11.37 -10.98 -8.28
N GLY A 39 -10.36 -11.80 -8.56
CA GLY A 39 -10.01 -12.22 -9.91
C GLY A 39 -10.36 -13.70 -10.11
N SER A 40 -11.22 -13.99 -11.09
CA SER A 40 -11.20 -15.32 -11.70
C SER A 40 -9.80 -15.52 -12.30
N PRO A 41 -9.16 -16.70 -12.15
CA PRO A 41 -7.84 -16.97 -12.72
C PRO A 41 -7.73 -16.67 -14.23
N ASP A 42 -8.88 -16.64 -14.93
CA ASP A 42 -8.97 -16.43 -16.38
C ASP A 42 -9.41 -15.01 -16.79
N SER A 43 -9.77 -14.12 -15.86
CA SER A 43 -10.17 -12.75 -16.22
C SER A 43 -8.97 -11.83 -16.32
N LEU A 44 -8.78 -11.20 -17.48
CA LEU A 44 -7.76 -10.16 -17.66
C LEU A 44 -8.09 -8.94 -16.79
N ALA A 45 -7.09 -8.43 -16.08
CA ALA A 45 -7.19 -7.21 -15.31
C ALA A 45 -7.43 -6.01 -16.24
N PRO A 46 -8.35 -5.10 -15.87
CA PRO A 46 -8.57 -3.87 -16.63
C PRO A 46 -7.29 -3.01 -16.69
N MET A 47 -6.98 -2.47 -17.87
CA MET A 47 -5.89 -1.51 -18.06
C MET A 47 -6.30 -0.12 -17.57
N GLU A 48 -6.56 -0.03 -16.27
CA GLU A 48 -7.03 1.19 -15.61
C GLU A 48 -6.34 1.39 -14.27
N ARG A 49 -6.49 2.59 -13.71
CA ARG A 49 -6.03 2.93 -12.38
C ARG A 49 -7.13 2.71 -11.37
N GLN A 50 -6.83 1.94 -10.33
CA GLN A 50 -7.70 1.72 -9.19
C GLN A 50 -7.63 2.90 -8.19
N PRO A 51 -8.60 3.04 -7.26
CA PRO A 51 -8.52 4.01 -6.17
C PRO A 51 -7.30 3.79 -5.28
N VAL A 52 -6.82 4.87 -4.65
CA VAL A 52 -5.74 4.80 -3.66
C VAL A 52 -6.23 4.04 -2.43
N GLN A 53 -5.43 3.08 -1.96
CA GLN A 53 -5.64 2.37 -0.70
C GLN A 53 -4.59 2.85 0.31
N CYS A 54 -5.04 3.55 1.34
CA CYS A 54 -4.16 4.10 2.36
C CYS A 54 -3.71 3.03 3.35
N HIS A 55 -2.47 3.12 3.80
CA HIS A 55 -2.00 2.33 4.92
C HIS A 55 -2.70 2.76 6.22
N SER A 56 -2.81 1.83 7.18
CA SER A 56 -3.22 2.19 8.54
C SER A 56 -2.04 2.84 9.26
N GLU A 57 -2.25 4.03 9.82
CA GLU A 57 -1.22 4.73 10.60
C GLU A 57 -0.75 3.90 11.82
N SER A 58 -1.66 3.09 12.39
CA SER A 58 -1.37 2.20 13.53
C SER A 58 -0.27 1.18 13.25
N ASP A 59 -0.03 0.86 11.98
CA ASP A 59 1.00 -0.11 11.59
C ASP A 59 2.41 0.51 11.65
N PHE A 60 2.50 1.81 11.94
CA PHE A 60 3.72 2.61 11.98
C PHE A 60 3.85 3.38 13.32
N PRO A 61 3.86 2.68 14.48
CA PRO A 61 3.85 3.36 15.77
C PRO A 61 5.09 4.25 15.96
N GLY A 62 4.86 5.53 16.28
CA GLY A 62 5.92 6.50 16.54
C GLY A 62 6.68 6.95 15.29
N HIS A 63 6.07 6.82 14.10
CA HIS A 63 6.66 7.33 12.87
C HIS A 63 6.78 8.86 12.91
N ALA A 64 7.81 9.39 12.23
CA ALA A 64 7.97 10.84 12.07
C ALA A 64 7.05 11.36 10.95
N ASP A 65 6.71 12.65 11.02
CA ASP A 65 5.95 13.31 9.96
C ASP A 65 6.75 13.36 8.66
N VAL A 66 6.11 12.98 7.56
CA VAL A 66 6.73 12.96 6.23
C VAL A 66 6.60 14.33 5.58
N ASN A 67 7.73 14.95 5.24
CA ASN A 67 7.74 16.26 4.60
C ASN A 67 7.20 16.21 3.16
N TYR A 68 6.22 17.07 2.85
CA TYR A 68 5.56 17.17 1.55
C TYR A 68 6.51 17.50 0.38
N GLY A 69 7.43 18.44 0.59
CA GLY A 69 8.38 18.89 -0.42
C GLY A 69 9.40 17.81 -0.73
N MET A 70 9.96 17.20 0.31
CA MET A 70 10.89 16.08 0.20
C MET A 70 10.25 14.87 -0.48
N GLN A 71 8.94 14.64 -0.25
CA GLN A 71 8.23 13.57 -0.96
C GLN A 71 8.17 13.81 -2.48
N TRP A 72 8.14 15.08 -2.95
CA TRP A 72 8.28 15.39 -4.38
C TRP A 72 9.61 14.89 -4.92
N GLU A 73 10.70 15.29 -4.27
CA GLU A 73 12.06 15.01 -4.70
C GLU A 73 12.35 13.51 -4.66
N ALA A 74 11.84 12.82 -3.64
CA ALA A 74 11.95 11.38 -3.49
C ALA A 74 11.19 10.63 -4.61
N VAL A 75 9.98 11.07 -4.97
CA VAL A 75 9.23 10.51 -6.11
C VAL A 75 9.94 10.79 -7.42
N ASP A 76 10.48 12.00 -7.59
CA ASP A 76 11.23 12.37 -8.77
C ASP A 76 12.47 11.48 -8.93
N ALA A 77 13.23 11.26 -7.87
CA ALA A 77 14.36 10.35 -7.85
C ALA A 77 13.93 8.91 -8.18
N PHE A 78 12.83 8.43 -7.63
CA PHE A 78 12.32 7.08 -7.93
C PHE A 78 11.95 6.94 -9.40
N CYS A 79 11.14 7.86 -9.92
CA CYS A 79 10.51 7.74 -11.24
C CYS A 79 11.39 8.26 -12.40
N LYS A 80 12.38 9.13 -12.15
CA LYS A 80 13.32 9.66 -13.17
C LYS A 80 14.64 8.91 -13.30
N THR A 81 14.96 7.99 -12.38
CA THR A 81 16.06 7.05 -12.63
C THR A 81 15.88 6.42 -14.02
N LYS A 82 16.94 5.92 -14.66
CA LYS A 82 16.91 5.32 -16.02
C LYS A 82 15.85 4.22 -16.24
N HIS A 83 15.13 3.87 -15.17
CA HIS A 83 13.96 3.01 -15.00
C HIS A 83 12.63 3.52 -15.57
N LEU A 84 12.54 4.65 -16.29
CA LEU A 84 11.41 4.86 -17.22
C LEU A 84 11.30 3.72 -18.24
N ALA A 85 12.43 3.03 -18.53
CA ALA A 85 12.49 1.79 -19.29
C ALA A 85 12.21 0.51 -18.48
N THR A 86 12.15 0.59 -17.14
CA THR A 86 11.86 -0.58 -16.31
C THR A 86 10.45 -1.06 -16.65
N THR A 87 10.41 -2.32 -17.06
CA THR A 87 9.20 -3.00 -17.49
C THR A 87 9.06 -4.24 -16.61
N LEU A 88 7.91 -4.38 -15.96
CA LEU A 88 7.54 -5.61 -15.26
C LEU A 88 6.62 -6.41 -16.18
N SER A 89 6.51 -7.70 -15.92
CA SER A 89 5.81 -8.67 -16.77
C SER A 89 5.37 -9.86 -15.95
N THR A 90 4.62 -10.76 -16.55
CA THR A 90 4.21 -12.03 -15.95
C THR A 90 5.37 -12.88 -15.44
N LEU A 91 6.60 -12.68 -15.94
CA LEU A 91 7.80 -13.33 -15.40
C LEU A 91 8.03 -12.99 -13.92
N HIS A 92 7.60 -11.81 -13.50
CA HIS A 92 7.74 -11.29 -12.14
C HIS A 92 6.52 -11.61 -11.27
N ASP A 93 5.56 -12.37 -11.79
CA ASP A 93 4.38 -12.79 -11.04
C ASP A 93 4.81 -13.68 -9.86
N PRO A 94 4.49 -13.31 -8.61
CA PRO A 94 4.76 -14.16 -7.45
C PRO A 94 4.10 -15.55 -7.55
N ALA A 95 3.00 -15.69 -8.31
CA ALA A 95 2.33 -16.97 -8.53
C ALA A 95 3.21 -18.00 -9.27
N ASP A 96 4.14 -17.53 -10.10
CA ASP A 96 5.06 -18.39 -10.85
C ASP A 96 6.20 -18.95 -9.96
N GLY A 97 6.44 -18.38 -8.77
CA GLY A 97 7.44 -18.87 -7.81
C GLY A 97 8.89 -18.86 -8.32
N ARG A 98 9.20 -18.09 -9.36
CA ARG A 98 10.51 -18.12 -10.05
C ARG A 98 11.65 -17.53 -9.23
N PHE A 99 11.34 -16.62 -8.31
CA PHE A 99 12.34 -15.93 -7.51
C PHE A 99 12.19 -16.32 -6.03
N PRO A 100 13.31 -16.47 -5.30
CA PRO A 100 13.27 -16.75 -3.86
C PRO A 100 12.61 -15.62 -3.06
N ILE A 101 12.59 -14.41 -3.63
CA ILE A 101 11.97 -13.20 -3.09
C ILE A 101 11.12 -12.63 -4.20
N THR A 102 9.91 -12.18 -3.88
CA THR A 102 9.07 -11.44 -4.84
C THR A 102 9.87 -10.30 -5.46
N TYR A 103 9.98 -10.32 -6.79
CA TYR A 103 10.64 -9.25 -7.49
C TYR A 103 9.83 -7.95 -7.33
N ARG A 104 10.49 -6.93 -6.78
CA ARG A 104 9.95 -5.58 -6.64
C ARG A 104 11.00 -4.60 -7.13
N HIS A 105 10.63 -3.72 -8.06
CA HIS A 105 11.41 -2.52 -8.28
C HIS A 105 11.28 -1.65 -7.04
N ARG A 106 12.38 -1.41 -6.32
CA ARG A 106 12.35 -0.80 -5.00
C ARG A 106 13.44 0.23 -4.82
N MET A 107 13.14 1.29 -4.09
CA MET A 107 14.10 2.32 -3.71
C MET A 107 13.76 2.86 -2.33
N ARG A 108 14.78 3.06 -1.51
CA ARG A 108 14.69 3.82 -0.26
C ARG A 108 15.39 5.15 -0.46
N TRP A 109 14.65 6.23 -0.29
CA TRP A 109 15.19 7.56 -0.16
C TRP A 109 15.17 7.96 1.32
N ARG A 110 16.12 8.80 1.74
CA ARG A 110 16.17 9.32 3.11
C ARG A 110 16.32 10.82 3.07
N ASP A 111 15.49 11.50 3.84
CA ASP A 111 15.65 12.94 3.98
C ASP A 111 16.93 13.30 4.76
N TRP A 112 17.27 14.57 4.66
CA TRP A 112 18.32 15.19 5.45
C TRP A 112 17.73 16.44 6.11
N PRO A 113 17.90 16.65 7.43
CA PRO A 113 18.79 15.92 8.34
C PRO A 113 18.14 14.73 9.10
N HIS A 114 16.82 14.55 9.04
CA HIS A 114 16.08 13.64 9.95
C HIS A 114 16.25 12.15 9.63
N ARG A 115 16.77 11.80 8.45
CA ARG A 115 16.98 10.43 7.97
C ARG A 115 15.68 9.60 7.93
N ILE A 116 14.54 10.24 7.76
CA ILE A 116 13.22 9.60 7.60
C ILE A 116 13.25 8.78 6.32
N ASN A 117 12.74 7.55 6.37
CA ASN A 117 12.66 6.68 5.20
C ASN A 117 11.47 7.06 4.30
N TYR A 118 11.73 7.05 3.00
CA TYR A 118 10.74 7.16 1.92
C TYR A 118 10.92 5.94 1.04
N ASP A 119 10.10 4.92 1.27
CA ASP A 119 10.20 3.64 0.59
C ASP A 119 9.21 3.57 -0.57
N PHE A 120 9.73 3.21 -1.73
CA PHE A 120 8.97 3.07 -2.97
C PHE A 120 9.08 1.65 -3.48
N PHE A 121 7.95 1.07 -3.89
CA PHE A 121 7.88 -0.27 -4.46
C PHE A 121 6.97 -0.29 -5.67
N VAL A 122 7.38 -0.99 -6.71
CA VAL A 122 6.51 -1.41 -7.82
C VAL A 122 6.69 -2.90 -8.05
N GLU A 123 5.58 -3.62 -8.05
CA GLU A 123 5.56 -5.07 -8.18
C GLU A 123 4.43 -5.55 -9.09
N TRP A 124 4.56 -6.77 -9.59
CA TRP A 124 3.50 -7.44 -10.33
C TRP A 124 2.50 -8.04 -9.34
N VAL A 125 1.20 -7.77 -9.54
CA VAL A 125 0.13 -8.29 -8.70
C VAL A 125 0.00 -9.80 -8.90
N TRP A 126 -0.09 -10.55 -7.80
CA TRP A 126 -0.19 -12.01 -7.79
C TRP A 126 -1.27 -12.50 -8.75
N GLY A 127 -0.90 -13.41 -9.66
CA GLY A 127 -1.82 -14.03 -10.61
C GLY A 127 -2.41 -13.08 -11.65
N CYS A 128 -2.00 -11.81 -11.67
CA CYS A 128 -2.61 -10.80 -12.53
C CYS A 128 -2.19 -11.00 -13.98
N ARG A 129 -3.15 -10.92 -14.90
CA ARG A 129 -2.94 -11.04 -16.35
C ARG A 129 -3.53 -9.84 -17.05
N THR A 130 -2.86 -9.35 -18.07
CA THR A 130 -3.30 -8.25 -18.95
C THR A 130 -3.14 -8.68 -20.40
N THR A 131 -3.83 -8.01 -21.31
CA THR A 131 -3.66 -8.24 -22.76
C THR A 131 -2.21 -8.02 -23.20
N SER A 132 -1.56 -7.00 -22.64
CA SER A 132 -0.11 -6.81 -22.70
C SER A 132 0.54 -7.60 -21.57
N HIS A 133 1.32 -8.64 -21.85
CA HIS A 133 2.01 -9.44 -20.81
C HIS A 133 3.09 -8.67 -20.03
N PHE A 134 3.25 -7.37 -20.30
CA PHE A 134 4.22 -6.48 -19.69
C PHE A 134 3.63 -5.06 -19.52
N GLN A 135 4.16 -4.31 -18.56
CA GLN A 135 3.82 -2.92 -18.29
C GLN A 135 5.05 -2.10 -17.90
N SER A 136 5.15 -0.89 -18.44
CA SER A 136 6.18 0.08 -18.06
C SER A 136 5.88 0.63 -16.67
N VAL A 137 6.89 0.75 -15.82
CA VAL A 137 6.76 1.42 -14.52
C VAL A 137 6.49 2.91 -14.71
N GLY A 138 7.19 3.55 -15.67
CA GLY A 138 7.06 4.99 -15.92
C GLY A 138 5.70 5.38 -16.49
N LEU A 139 5.18 4.59 -17.42
CA LEU A 139 3.90 4.80 -18.13
C LEU A 139 3.07 3.51 -18.13
N PRO A 140 2.46 3.13 -16.99
CA PRO A 140 1.79 1.83 -16.83
C PRO A 140 0.58 1.62 -17.74
N LEU A 141 -0.06 2.69 -18.19
CA LEU A 141 -1.18 2.67 -19.14
C LEU A 141 -0.80 3.19 -20.54
N GLY A 142 0.49 3.37 -20.80
CA GLY A 142 0.97 3.94 -22.06
C GLY A 142 0.78 5.46 -22.19
N LYS A 143 0.93 5.97 -23.42
CA LYS A 143 0.89 7.41 -23.73
C LYS A 143 -0.49 7.99 -23.43
N GLY A 144 -0.53 9.12 -22.71
CA GLY A 144 -1.77 9.78 -22.30
C GLY A 144 -2.39 9.23 -21.01
N GLY A 145 -1.83 8.15 -20.45
CA GLY A 145 -2.22 7.62 -19.15
C GLY A 145 -1.53 8.32 -17.96
N VAL A 146 -1.82 7.81 -16.77
CA VAL A 146 -1.15 8.24 -15.52
C VAL A 146 0.32 7.82 -15.51
N THR A 147 1.17 8.64 -14.88
CA THR A 147 2.62 8.39 -14.79
C THR A 147 3.00 7.79 -13.44
N CYS A 148 4.16 7.13 -13.35
CA CYS A 148 4.79 6.74 -12.08
C CYS A 148 4.76 7.88 -11.05
N HIS A 149 5.14 9.07 -11.49
CA HIS A 149 5.21 10.24 -10.64
C HIS A 149 3.84 10.62 -10.08
N THR A 150 2.81 10.67 -10.95
CA THR A 150 1.44 10.97 -10.52
C THR A 150 0.92 9.94 -9.53
N ILE A 151 1.15 8.65 -9.79
CA ILE A 151 0.67 7.57 -8.94
C ILE A 151 1.35 7.62 -7.56
N MET A 152 2.67 7.72 -7.52
CA MET A 152 3.42 7.74 -6.26
C MET A 152 3.18 9.01 -5.45
N ARG A 153 2.95 10.15 -6.11
CA ARG A 153 2.50 11.36 -5.41
C ARG A 153 1.12 11.19 -4.81
N ASP A 154 0.17 10.66 -5.58
CA ASP A 154 -1.20 10.47 -5.10
C ASP A 154 -1.30 9.47 -3.94
N ASN A 155 -0.46 8.43 -3.91
CA ASN A 155 -0.36 7.50 -2.78
C ASN A 155 0.00 8.19 -1.47
N PHE A 156 0.64 9.36 -1.53
CA PHE A 156 0.91 10.21 -0.37
C PHE A 156 -0.22 11.24 -0.17
N LEU A 157 -0.54 12.02 -1.19
CA LEU A 157 -1.43 13.19 -1.07
C LEU A 157 -2.89 12.85 -0.79
N LYS A 158 -3.35 11.68 -1.23
CA LYS A 158 -4.74 11.25 -1.04
C LYS A 158 -4.95 10.48 0.27
N CYS A 159 -3.89 10.31 1.06
CA CYS A 159 -3.94 9.62 2.34
C CYS A 159 -3.71 10.61 3.49
N ASN A 160 -4.72 10.76 4.34
CA ASN A 160 -4.63 11.54 5.57
C ASN A 160 -4.29 10.62 6.75
N ASN A 161 -3.05 10.13 6.78
CA ASN A 161 -2.57 9.12 7.75
C ASN A 161 -1.17 9.43 8.28
N GLY A 162 -0.92 10.68 8.69
CA GLY A 162 0.39 11.10 9.20
C GLY A 162 1.54 11.08 8.16
N GLY A 163 1.22 10.80 6.89
CA GLY A 163 2.19 10.75 5.81
C GLY A 163 2.79 9.36 5.55
N VAL A 164 2.32 8.31 6.22
CA VAL A 164 2.78 6.93 5.93
C VAL A 164 2.40 6.49 4.52
N GLY A 165 1.36 7.09 3.91
CA GLY A 165 1.03 6.91 2.50
C GLY A 165 0.16 5.69 2.22
N GLY A 166 0.39 5.02 1.09
CA GLY A 166 -0.53 4.00 0.59
C GLY A 166 -0.07 3.40 -0.72
N ASN A 167 -0.99 2.70 -1.37
CA ASN A 167 -0.76 2.03 -2.63
C ASN A 167 -1.88 2.27 -3.64
N THR A 168 -1.55 2.05 -4.92
CA THR A 168 -2.49 2.10 -6.04
C THR A 168 -2.12 1.00 -7.02
N GLN A 169 -3.10 0.20 -7.42
CA GLN A 169 -2.97 -0.74 -8.52
C GLN A 169 -3.29 -0.05 -9.86
N VAL A 170 -2.45 -0.28 -10.89
CA VAL A 170 -2.66 0.20 -12.26
C VAL A 170 -2.38 -0.95 -13.24
N GLY A 171 -3.44 -1.51 -13.83
CA GLY A 171 -3.35 -2.81 -14.50
C GLY A 171 -2.86 -3.89 -13.52
N CYS A 172 -1.77 -4.56 -13.85
CA CYS A 172 -1.09 -5.54 -13.01
C CYS A 172 0.09 -5.00 -12.20
N LEU A 173 0.34 -3.69 -12.20
CA LEU A 173 1.37 -3.09 -11.35
C LEU A 173 0.78 -2.51 -10.08
N LEU A 174 1.32 -2.90 -8.93
CA LEU A 174 1.02 -2.28 -7.65
C LEU A 174 2.12 -1.29 -7.29
N PHE A 175 1.76 0.00 -7.22
CA PHE A 175 2.65 1.08 -6.81
C PHE A 175 2.41 1.36 -5.33
N THR A 176 3.45 1.26 -4.50
CA THR A 176 3.37 1.49 -3.06
C THR A 176 4.37 2.58 -2.65
N PHE A 177 3.89 3.53 -1.86
CA PHE A 177 4.73 4.47 -1.12
C PHE A 177 4.51 4.27 0.38
N THR A 178 5.60 4.06 1.11
CA THR A 178 5.58 3.95 2.56
C THR A 178 6.55 4.98 3.17
N GLY A 179 5.99 5.93 3.88
CA GLY A 179 6.73 6.94 4.62
C GLY A 179 7.03 6.50 6.06
N ALA A 180 8.19 6.90 6.58
CA ALA A 180 8.54 6.85 8.00
C ALA A 180 8.44 5.45 8.68
N ASN A 181 8.58 4.36 7.92
CA ASN A 181 8.59 2.97 8.41
C ASN A 181 9.61 2.70 9.55
N GLY A 182 10.65 3.53 9.70
CA GLY A 182 11.65 3.36 10.77
C GLY A 182 12.57 2.14 10.62
N SER A 183 12.20 1.19 9.75
CA SER A 183 13.01 0.00 9.44
C SER A 183 14.39 0.38 8.93
N LYS A 184 15.40 -0.39 9.33
CA LYS A 184 16.79 -0.13 8.96
C LYS A 184 17.09 -0.49 7.52
N CYS A 185 16.53 -1.60 7.05
CA CYS A 185 16.68 -2.14 5.70
C CYS A 185 15.36 -2.06 4.94
N ILE A 186 15.44 -1.96 3.61
CA ILE A 186 14.27 -1.95 2.72
C ILE A 186 13.72 -3.37 2.47
N LEU A 187 14.56 -4.39 2.70
CA LEU A 187 14.13 -5.77 2.74
C LEU A 187 13.61 -6.10 4.14
N THR A 188 12.57 -6.93 4.21
CA THR A 188 12.16 -7.53 5.48
C THR A 188 13.22 -8.52 5.98
N GLU A 189 13.19 -8.88 7.26
CA GLU A 189 14.06 -9.92 7.83
C GLU A 189 13.91 -11.26 7.09
N GLU A 190 12.68 -11.60 6.67
CA GLU A 190 12.41 -12.79 5.88
C GLU A 190 13.00 -12.70 4.47
N GLU A 191 12.83 -11.57 3.78
CA GLU A 191 13.44 -11.34 2.47
C GLU A 191 14.97 -11.39 2.57
N MET A 192 15.57 -10.83 3.63
CA MET A 192 17.01 -10.93 3.88
C MET A 192 17.45 -12.38 4.06
N LYS A 193 16.73 -13.17 4.87
CA LYS A 193 17.03 -14.59 5.08
C LYS A 193 16.93 -15.39 3.78
N LEU A 194 15.90 -15.17 2.98
CA LEU A 194 15.72 -15.84 1.68
C LEU A 194 16.83 -15.45 0.69
N ARG A 195 17.26 -14.19 0.70
CA ARG A 195 18.40 -13.71 -0.09
C ARG A 195 19.68 -14.42 0.31
N ASP A 196 19.97 -14.51 1.60
CA ASP A 196 21.21 -15.12 2.09
C ASP A 196 21.27 -16.62 1.75
N ILE A 197 20.14 -17.33 1.82
CA ILE A 197 20.03 -18.72 1.37
C ILE A 197 20.34 -18.84 -0.13
N TYR A 198 19.76 -17.96 -0.94
CA TYR A 198 19.99 -17.94 -2.39
C TYR A 198 21.46 -17.62 -2.72
N ASP A 199 22.02 -16.57 -2.12
CA ASP A 199 23.39 -16.15 -2.36
C ASP A 199 24.38 -17.26 -1.97
N LYS A 200 24.18 -17.93 -0.84
CA LYS A 200 24.99 -19.09 -0.42
C LYS A 200 24.90 -20.25 -1.40
N LYS A 201 23.70 -20.56 -1.90
CA LYS A 201 23.47 -21.62 -2.89
C LYS A 201 24.18 -21.34 -4.22
N HIS A 202 24.25 -20.07 -4.62
CA HIS A 202 24.79 -19.64 -5.91
C HIS A 202 26.19 -19.04 -5.84
N GLY A 203 26.84 -19.04 -4.67
CA GLY A 203 28.19 -18.49 -4.49
C GLY A 203 28.28 -16.97 -4.70
N ILE A 204 27.17 -16.25 -4.53
CA ILE A 204 27.11 -14.79 -4.70
C ILE A 204 27.70 -14.14 -3.45
N LYS A 205 28.65 -13.22 -3.64
CA LYS A 205 29.21 -12.39 -2.57
C LYS A 205 28.69 -10.97 -2.70
N ARG A 206 28.00 -10.49 -1.66
CA ARG A 206 27.56 -9.09 -1.54
C ARG A 206 28.50 -8.31 -0.62
N PRO A 207 28.56 -6.96 -0.74
CA PRO A 207 29.25 -6.13 0.24
C PRO A 207 28.75 -6.42 1.65
N ASP A 208 29.67 -6.41 2.62
CA ASP A 208 29.36 -6.60 4.04
C ASP A 208 28.74 -5.32 4.62
N THR A 209 27.50 -5.05 4.23
CA THR A 209 26.67 -3.99 4.81
C THR A 209 25.51 -4.63 5.56
N LYS A 210 25.05 -3.94 6.63
CA LYS A 210 23.91 -4.36 7.46
C LYS A 210 22.62 -4.63 6.67
N CYS A 211 22.52 -4.24 5.40
CA CYS A 211 21.37 -4.50 4.52
C CYS A 211 21.76 -5.19 3.20
N GLY A 212 23.03 -5.54 2.97
CA GLY A 212 23.53 -6.19 1.74
C GLY A 212 23.36 -5.37 0.46
N MET A 213 23.24 -4.05 0.59
CA MET A 213 23.25 -3.03 -0.47
C MET A 213 24.09 -1.84 -0.02
#